data_AF-A0A3D2MAA9-F1
#
_entry.id   AF-A0A3D2MAA9-F1
#
_cell.length_a   1.000
_cell.length_b   1.000
_cell.length_c   1.000
_cell.angle_alpha   90.00
_cell.angle_beta   90.00
_cell.angle_gamma   90.00
#
_symmetry.space_group_name_H-M   'P 1'
#
loop_
_entity.id
_entity.type
_entity.pdbx_description
1 polymer ?
#
loop_
_entity_poly.entity_id
_entity_poly.type
_entity_poly.pdbx_seq_one_letter_code
_entity_poly.pdbx_strand_id
1 'polypeptide(L)' 'MTSSYSARSRAIEPFHVMALLARANELQALGRDVIHLEIGEPDFTTAAPIVAAGQAALAAGHTRYTAARGLPQLREAIAD' A
#
# COMPACT_ATOMS: atom_id res chain seq x y z
N MET A 1 -32.55 9.05 5.06
CA MET A 1 -31.59 9.03 6.19
C MET A 1 -30.37 9.82 5.78
N THR A 2 -30.17 11.00 6.34
CA THR A 2 -28.98 11.82 6.07
C THR A 2 -27.77 11.09 6.64
N SER A 3 -26.85 10.70 5.76
CA SER A 3 -25.63 10.00 6.13
C SER A 3 -24.84 10.76 7.20
N SER A 4 -24.42 10.06 8.27
CA SER A 4 -23.71 10.60 9.45
C SER A 4 -22.27 11.08 9.15
N TYR A 5 -21.83 11.10 7.89
CA TYR A 5 -20.48 11.51 7.52
C TYR A 5 -20.33 13.03 7.44
N SER A 6 -19.14 13.52 7.79
CA SER A 6 -18.79 14.94 7.67
C SER A 6 -18.86 15.43 6.21
N ALA A 7 -19.10 16.73 6.02
CA ALA A 7 -19.13 17.33 4.68
C ALA A 7 -17.84 17.09 3.89
N ARG A 8 -16.68 17.20 4.57
CA ARG A 8 -15.37 16.96 3.96
C ARG A 8 -15.21 15.53 3.46
N SER A 9 -15.67 14.53 4.22
CA SER A 9 -15.60 13.12 3.78
C SER A 9 -16.45 12.85 2.55
N ARG A 10 -17.58 13.54 2.40
CA ARG A 10 -18.47 13.38 1.23
C ARG A 10 -17.93 14.03 -0.05
N ALA A 11 -16.98 14.96 0.09
CA ALA A 11 -16.39 15.67 -1.04
C ALA A 11 -15.15 14.95 -1.62
N ILE A 12 -14.76 13.81 -1.05
CA ILE A 12 -13.63 13.03 -1.54
C ILE A 12 -14.14 12.05 -2.59
N GLU A 13 -13.66 12.20 -3.82
CA GLU A 13 -13.89 11.23 -4.89
C GLU A 13 -13.16 9.91 -4.60
N PRO A 14 -13.74 8.77 -4.99
CA PRO A 14 -13.12 7.47 -4.76
C PRO A 14 -11.87 7.28 -5.62
N PHE A 15 -10.97 6.41 -5.18
CA PHE A 15 -9.81 6.02 -5.97
C PHE A 15 -10.23 5.07 -7.11
N HIS A 16 -10.53 5.63 -8.28
CA HIS A 16 -11.11 4.89 -9.41
C HIS A 16 -10.25 3.74 -9.96
N VAL A 17 -8.92 3.78 -9.79
CA VAL A 17 -8.02 2.72 -10.27
C VAL A 17 -8.38 1.36 -9.68
N MET A 18 -8.85 1.30 -8.42
CA MET A 18 -9.26 0.04 -7.80
C MET A 18 -10.51 -0.56 -8.44
N ALA A 19 -11.46 0.27 -8.88
CA ALA A 19 -12.64 -0.20 -9.59
C ALA A 19 -12.28 -0.76 -10.97
N LEU A 20 -11.33 -0.13 -11.66
CA LEU A 20 -10.80 -0.62 -12.94
C LEU A 20 -10.09 -1.96 -12.78
N LEU A 21 -9.22 -2.09 -11.77
CA LEU A 21 -8.52 -3.34 -11.45
C LEU A 21 -9.50 -4.46 -11.11
N ALA A 22 -10.52 -4.18 -10.29
CA ALA A 22 -11.56 -5.16 -9.98
C ALA A 22 -12.26 -5.67 -11.24
N ARG A 23 -12.61 -4.75 -12.16
CA ARG A 23 -13.23 -5.10 -13.44
C ARG A 23 -12.31 -5.89 -14.36
N ALA A 24 -11.02 -5.55 -14.41
CA ALA A 24 -10.01 -6.29 -15.16
C ALA A 24 -9.90 -7.74 -14.65
N ASN A 25 -9.84 -7.93 -13.33
CA ASN A 25 -9.80 -9.24 -12.69
C ASN A 25 -11.08 -10.07 -12.96
N GLU A 26 -12.26 -9.45 -12.96
CA GLU A 26 -13.51 -10.11 -13.36
C GLU A 26 -13.45 -10.63 -14.81
N LEU A 27 -12.94 -9.82 -15.73
CA LEU A 27 -12.80 -10.21 -17.13
C LEU A 27 -11.81 -11.37 -17.30
N GLN A 28 -10.68 -11.34 -16.58
CA GLN A 28 -9.72 -12.46 -16.56
C GLN A 28 -10.34 -13.74 -15.98
N ALA A 29 -11.11 -13.63 -14.90
CA ALA A 29 -11.80 -14.78 -14.30
C ALA A 29 -12.83 -15.41 -15.26
N LEU A 30 -13.36 -14.63 -16.20
CA LEU A 30 -14.21 -15.10 -17.31
C LEU A 30 -13.41 -15.66 -18.50
N GLY A 31 -12.08 -15.80 -18.36
CA GLY A 31 -11.19 -16.36 -19.39
C GLY A 31 -10.80 -15.37 -20.49
N ARG A 32 -10.96 -14.06 -20.28
CA ARG A 32 -10.50 -13.04 -21.23
C ARG A 32 -8.99 -12.81 -21.06
N ASP A 33 -8.31 -12.58 -22.18
CA ASP A 33 -6.94 -12.08 -22.19
C ASP A 33 -6.96 -10.58 -21.87
N VAL A 34 -6.22 -10.18 -20.82
CA VAL A 34 -6.23 -8.82 -20.28
C VAL A 34 -4.80 -8.40 -19.99
N ILE A 35 -4.39 -7.26 -20.57
CA ILE A 35 -3.11 -6.62 -20.32
C ILE A 35 -3.33 -5.50 -19.31
N HIS A 36 -2.66 -5.58 -18.17
CA HIS A 36 -2.75 -4.57 -17.12
C HIS A 36 -1.81 -3.40 -17.42
N LEU A 37 -2.37 -2.20 -17.55
CA LEU A 37 -1.66 -0.93 -17.77
C LEU A 37 -2.13 0.17 -16.80
N GLU A 38 -2.93 -0.22 -15.80
CA GLU A 38 -3.57 0.67 -14.83
C GLU A 38 -2.87 0.73 -13.48
N ILE A 39 -1.96 -0.21 -13.20
CA ILE A 39 -1.31 -0.35 -11.89
C ILE A 39 -0.05 0.53 -11.83
N GLY A 40 0.05 1.34 -10.80
CA GLY A 40 1.17 2.28 -10.59
C GLY A 40 2.29 1.76 -9.68
N GLU A 41 2.24 0.50 -9.25
CA GLU A 41 3.30 -0.13 -8.46
C GLU A 41 4.25 -0.96 -9.36
N PRO A 42 5.52 -1.12 -8.98
CA PRO A 42 6.45 -1.95 -9.75
C PRO A 42 6.05 -3.43 -9.75
N ASP A 43 6.43 -4.15 -10.80
CA ASP A 43 6.16 -5.58 -11.02
C ASP A 43 7.12 -6.52 -10.27
N PHE A 44 8.23 -5.98 -9.74
CA PHE A 44 9.22 -6.74 -8.98
C PHE A 44 8.91 -6.79 -7.49
N THR A 45 9.38 -7.86 -6.84
CA THR A 45 9.27 -8.00 -5.38
C THR A 45 10.30 -7.14 -4.64
N THR A 46 10.02 -6.86 -3.37
CA THR A 46 10.93 -6.16 -2.46
C THR A 46 12.31 -6.85 -2.40
N ALA A 47 13.39 -6.07 -2.47
CA ALA A 47 14.74 -6.60 -2.47
C ALA A 47 15.06 -7.44 -1.21
N ALA A 48 15.80 -8.54 -1.39
CA ALA A 48 16.08 -9.52 -0.34
C ALA A 48 16.68 -8.95 0.97
N PRO A 49 17.63 -7.99 0.94
CA PRO A 49 18.16 -7.40 2.17
C PRO A 49 17.09 -6.69 3.01
N ILE A 50 16.10 -6.06 2.37
CA ILE A 50 15.00 -5.36 3.04
C ILE A 50 14.08 -6.37 3.72
N VAL A 51 13.74 -7.46 3.02
CA VAL A 51 12.91 -8.54 3.58
C VAL A 51 13.59 -9.17 4.79
N ALA A 52 14.90 -9.47 4.69
CA ALA A 52 15.67 -10.05 5.78
C ALA A 52 15.73 -9.11 7.01
N ALA A 53 15.94 -7.80 6.79
CA ALA A 53 15.93 -6.82 7.88
C ALA A 53 14.56 -6.74 8.58
N GLY A 54 13.45 -6.80 7.82
CA GLY A 54 12.10 -6.86 8.37
C GLY A 54 11.86 -8.10 9.22
N GLN A 55 12.29 -9.27 8.73
CA GLN A 55 12.19 -10.54 9.48
C GLN A 55 13.01 -10.50 10.77
N ALA A 56 14.24 -9.98 10.72
CA ALA A 56 15.09 -9.82 11.90
C ALA A 56 14.46 -8.88 12.93
N ALA A 57 13.87 -7.77 12.49
CA ALA A 57 13.21 -6.82 13.38
C ALA A 57 11.99 -7.45 14.09
N LEU A 58 11.20 -8.25 13.38
CA LEU A 58 10.08 -9.00 13.97
C LEU A 58 10.58 -10.02 15.00
N ALA A 59 11.63 -10.78 14.67
CA ALA A 59 12.23 -11.76 15.58
C ALA A 59 12.82 -11.11 16.85
N ALA A 60 13.36 -9.89 16.72
CA ALA A 60 13.87 -9.09 17.84
C ALA A 60 12.77 -8.39 18.67
N GLY A 61 11.48 -8.55 18.31
CA GLY A 61 10.36 -7.99 19.04
C GLY A 61 10.14 -6.49 18.81
N HIS A 62 10.64 -5.91 17.71
CA HIS A 62 10.40 -4.52 17.33
C HIS A 62 8.97 -4.29 16.79
N THR A 63 7.97 -4.50 17.64
CA THR A 63 6.53 -4.47 17.30
C THR A 63 5.74 -3.44 18.12
N ARG A 64 6.43 -2.64 18.94
CA ARG A 64 5.84 -1.61 19.80
C ARG A 64 5.94 -0.23 19.16
N TYR A 65 5.30 0.74 19.79
CA TYR A 65 5.31 2.11 19.34
C TYR A 65 6.73 2.65 19.14
N THR A 66 6.92 3.35 18.02
CA THR A 66 8.07 4.21 17.78
C THR A 66 7.74 5.65 18.15
N ALA A 67 8.72 6.54 18.10
CA ALA A 67 8.44 7.97 18.19
C ALA A 67 7.51 8.42 17.05
N ALA A 68 6.71 9.47 17.27
CA ALA A 68 5.77 10.01 16.29
C ALA A 68 6.44 10.43 14.97
N ARG A 69 7.73 10.78 15.02
CA ARG A 69 8.53 11.16 13.85
C ARG A 69 9.16 9.95 13.13
N GLY A 70 8.95 8.73 13.61
CA GLY A 70 9.66 7.52 13.17
C GLY A 70 10.96 7.26 13.92
N LEU A 71 11.64 6.17 13.56
CA LEU A 71 12.91 5.74 14.15
C LEU A 71 14.04 6.74 13.88
N PRO A 72 14.85 7.13 14.89
CA PRO A 72 15.99 8.03 14.67
C PRO A 72 16.94 7.54 13.57
N GLN A 73 17.28 6.25 13.58
CA GLN A 73 18.21 5.63 12.62
C GLN A 73 17.69 5.71 11.18
N LEU A 74 16.38 5.52 10.97
CA LEU A 74 15.77 5.66 9.65
C LEU A 74 15.80 7.12 9.18
N ARG A 75 15.56 8.06 10.09
CA ARG A 75 15.57 9.49 9.75
C ARG A 75 16.96 10.00 9.38
N GLU A 76 17.98 9.54 10.09
CA GLU A 76 19.38 9.82 9.78
C GLU A 76 19.73 9.24 8.40
N ALA A 77 19.44 7.96 8.16
CA ALA A 77 19.72 7.30 6.88
C ALA A 77 18.98 7.89 5.66
N ILE A 78 17.85 8.60 5.86
CA ILE A 78 17.15 9.33 4.79
C ILE A 78 17.79 10.70 4.53
N ALA A 79 18.41 11.31 5.56
CA ALA A 79 18.97 12.65 5.47
C ALA A 79 20.40 12.67 4.91
N ASP A 80 21.15 11.58 5.10
CA ASP A 80 22.48 11.36 4.54
C ASP A 80 22.44 11.18 3.01
#